data_AF-A0A2G6JW09-F1
#
_entry.id   AF-A0A2G6JW09-F1
#
_cell.length_a   1.000
_cell.length_b   1.000
_cell.length_c   1.000
_cell.angle_alpha   90.00
_cell.angle_beta   90.00
_cell.angle_gamma   90.00
#
_symmetry.space_group_name_H-M   'P 1'
#
loop_
_entity.id
_entity.type
_entity.pdbx_description
1 polymer ?
#
loop_
_entity_poly.entity_id
_entity_poly.type
_entity_poly.pdbx_seq_one_letter_code
_entity_poly.pdbx_strand_id
1 'polypeptide(L)'
;MGGPGAGKTWLARRYARDCAQAALDRLLAGEKIADVELPVLSTWSGWARQSGDAREALVHASFDARMGYSDVGGPEATGRLQRTLAGHARVLAIVDSLDESGDDQAQHRLASLTSSTWRVVVTSRPGSWSNLSIRPSKGDPPRVVKVLDLTYPYDVSQFVDAWFAEQPGRSASLLKQIAGRSDLRASAVVPLLLTFYCWIAEAGPEDAVLPERHRDLYRAIVRRLVQGKWSNAPNRELDCVEECETELARWAWSAVKGRVTPSRVTPNGLEAWPETFIRPQQTLTGAAVRALDNVAPVVKRSDDGTVTSRFVHRTILEHLVAEYLATLPVDEAAGVLLPHVWFHEDWRVALPAAVVAHNQCNRTTGELLSALLARARATTHTPGHEAANGEIDDLLLEIAARTEPVEWPQHLADAIHSARIRRATQSPGKIVRSAHWTASNQHVRTAITTALPTARPSAVPRLAEALTTLDPSPEGHDIARNAITKTLTNVGPCAVHRASYALTKARSVDVHRLVDIRTTLDPSPEDRDTARNAIIKKLATASPSDVPYLVRTLREVSTIEEWLRWLDGDPS
;
A
#
# COMPACT_ATOMS: atom_id res chain seq x y z
N MET A 1 11.69 11.20 -0.92
CA MET A 1 10.71 10.66 -1.89
C MET A 1 9.94 9.51 -1.30
N GLY A 2 8.72 9.23 -1.75
CA GLY A 2 7.92 8.09 -1.24
C GLY A 2 6.58 7.94 -1.96
N GLY A 3 5.99 6.76 -1.87
CA GLY A 3 4.70 6.44 -2.48
C GLY A 3 3.52 7.24 -1.90
N PRO A 4 2.34 7.19 -2.53
CA PRO A 4 1.10 7.68 -1.92
C PRO A 4 0.90 7.06 -0.53
N GLY A 5 0.47 7.86 0.45
CA GLY A 5 0.20 7.38 1.81
C GLY A 5 1.42 6.98 2.65
N ALA A 6 2.65 7.06 2.13
CA ALA A 6 3.87 6.65 2.81
C ALA A 6 4.30 7.54 4.00
N GLY A 7 3.53 8.57 4.37
CA GLY A 7 3.87 9.44 5.50
C GLY A 7 4.89 10.56 5.21
N LYS A 8 5.08 10.94 3.93
CA LYS A 8 5.99 12.05 3.55
C LYS A 8 5.70 13.37 4.26
N THR A 9 4.42 13.80 4.25
CA THR A 9 3.97 15.03 4.92
C THR A 9 4.16 14.96 6.43
N TRP A 10 3.94 13.78 7.02
CA TRP A 10 4.22 13.56 8.44
C TRP A 10 5.71 13.73 8.73
N LEU A 11 6.58 13.16 7.90
CA LEU A 11 8.03 13.29 8.04
C LEU A 11 8.50 14.74 7.87
N ALA A 12 7.94 15.49 6.93
CA ALA A 12 8.19 16.92 6.76
C ALA A 12 7.85 17.72 8.04
N ARG A 13 6.67 17.47 8.60
CA ARG A 13 6.24 18.07 9.87
C ARG A 13 7.12 17.65 11.04
N ARG A 14 7.59 16.40 11.05
CA ARG A 14 8.50 15.89 12.07
C ARG A 14 9.83 16.63 12.04
N TYR A 15 10.42 16.84 10.86
CA TYR A 15 11.63 17.65 10.71
C TYR A 15 11.44 19.09 11.18
N ALA A 16 10.30 19.72 10.85
CA ALA A 16 9.98 21.06 11.32
C ALA A 16 9.94 21.12 12.85
N ARG A 17 9.26 20.15 13.48
CA ARG A 17 9.11 20.06 14.93
C ARG A 17 10.42 19.79 15.64
N ASP A 18 11.22 18.84 15.16
CA ASP A 18 12.51 18.51 15.78
C ASP A 18 13.48 19.71 15.69
N CYS A 19 13.48 20.44 14.57
CA CYS A 19 14.23 21.68 14.43
C CYS A 19 13.72 22.79 15.36
N ALA A 20 12.40 22.96 15.49
CA ALA A 20 11.80 23.93 16.40
C ALA A 20 12.17 23.64 17.87
N GLN A 21 12.13 22.37 18.27
CA GLN A 21 12.49 21.96 19.63
C GLN A 21 13.97 22.22 19.91
N ALA A 22 14.86 21.80 19.00
CA ALA A 22 16.29 22.05 19.14
C ALA A 22 16.60 23.56 19.17
N ALA A 23 15.88 24.37 18.39
CA ALA A 23 16.02 25.82 18.42
C ALA A 23 15.58 26.41 19.76
N LEU A 24 14.42 25.98 20.27
CA LEU A 24 13.89 26.43 21.54
C LEU A 24 14.84 26.10 22.69
N ASP A 25 15.36 24.87 22.75
CA ASP A 25 16.28 24.42 23.80
C ASP A 25 17.56 25.28 23.82
N ARG A 26 18.12 25.59 22.65
CA ARG A 26 19.32 26.42 22.51
C ARG A 26 19.08 27.89 22.88
N LEU A 27 17.93 28.44 22.48
CA LEU A 27 17.54 29.81 22.87
C LEU A 27 17.32 29.93 24.38
N LEU A 28 16.68 28.93 25.01
CA LEU A 28 16.51 28.87 26.46
C LEU A 28 17.84 28.72 27.20
N ALA A 29 18.83 28.08 26.59
CA ALA A 29 20.20 28.00 27.10
C ALA A 29 21.01 29.32 26.93
N GLY A 30 20.40 30.37 26.36
CA GLY A 30 21.02 31.68 26.20
C GLY A 30 21.83 31.87 24.92
N GLU A 31 21.75 30.94 23.96
CA GLU A 31 22.37 31.13 22.66
C GLU A 31 21.72 32.27 21.87
N LYS A 32 22.52 32.97 21.05
CA LYS A 32 22.01 34.05 20.21
C LYS A 32 21.19 33.46 19.07
N ILE A 33 20.08 34.13 18.72
CA ILE A 33 19.21 33.72 17.61
C ILE A 33 19.97 33.53 16.29
N ALA A 34 21.00 34.35 16.03
CA ALA A 34 21.86 34.27 14.85
C ALA A 34 22.56 32.90 14.68
N ASP A 35 22.82 32.20 15.80
CA ASP A 35 23.57 30.94 15.83
C ASP A 35 22.66 29.71 15.80
N VAL A 36 21.34 29.90 15.89
CA VAL A 36 20.32 28.86 15.97
C VAL A 36 19.68 28.62 14.60
N GLU A 37 19.46 27.36 14.21
CA GLU A 37 18.73 27.03 12.98
C GLU A 37 17.22 27.08 13.24
N LEU A 38 16.47 27.86 12.45
CA LEU A 38 15.02 28.02 12.62
C LEU A 38 14.24 27.29 11.51
N PRO A 39 13.11 26.62 11.81
CA PRO A 39 12.33 25.93 10.79
C PRO A 39 11.33 26.86 10.07
N VAL A 40 11.18 26.65 8.77
CA VAL A 40 10.08 27.20 7.97
C VAL A 40 9.44 26.05 7.20
N LEU A 41 8.14 25.82 7.41
CA LEU A 41 7.39 24.74 6.77
C LEU A 41 6.28 25.32 5.89
N SER A 42 6.27 24.95 4.62
CA SER A 42 5.17 25.27 3.71
C SER A 42 4.90 24.13 2.73
N THR A 43 3.81 24.22 1.98
CA THR A 43 3.55 23.35 0.83
C THR A 43 4.02 24.04 -0.44
N TRP A 44 4.37 23.25 -1.44
CA TRP A 44 4.79 23.79 -2.72
C TRP A 44 3.69 24.61 -3.40
N SER A 45 2.44 24.14 -3.33
CA SER A 45 1.28 24.87 -3.86
C SER A 45 1.01 26.19 -3.13
N GLY A 46 1.26 26.25 -1.82
CA GLY A 46 1.17 27.47 -1.03
C GLY A 46 2.25 28.46 -1.43
N TRP A 47 3.49 27.98 -1.58
CA TRP A 47 4.63 28.81 -1.95
C TRP A 47 4.53 29.38 -3.35
N ALA A 48 4.11 28.58 -4.33
CA ALA A 48 3.96 29.02 -5.73
C ALA A 48 3.00 30.21 -5.88
N ARG A 49 1.95 30.29 -5.07
CA ARG A 49 0.95 31.37 -5.10
C ARG A 49 1.44 32.70 -4.55
N GLN A 50 2.51 32.71 -3.76
CA GLN A 50 3.03 33.94 -3.17
C GLN A 50 3.83 34.73 -4.19
N SER A 51 3.92 36.06 -4.03
CA SER A 51 4.77 36.92 -4.86
C SER A 51 6.05 37.33 -4.11
N GLY A 52 7.05 37.84 -4.83
CA GLY A 52 8.28 38.38 -4.24
C GLY A 52 9.47 37.42 -4.27
N ASP A 53 10.49 37.73 -3.46
CA ASP A 53 11.70 36.93 -3.33
C ASP A 53 11.40 35.51 -2.83
N ALA A 54 12.20 34.53 -3.23
CA ALA A 54 11.99 33.12 -2.91
C ALA A 54 11.90 32.86 -1.39
N ARG A 55 12.73 33.53 -0.56
CA ARG A 55 12.73 33.37 0.90
C ARG A 55 11.52 34.02 1.54
N GLU A 56 11.27 35.28 1.19
CA GLU A 56 10.11 36.04 1.69
C GLU A 56 8.80 35.32 1.34
N ALA A 57 8.65 34.91 0.09
CA ALA A 57 7.49 34.17 -0.39
C ALA A 57 7.29 32.85 0.38
N LEU A 58 8.37 32.13 0.72
CA LEU A 58 8.24 30.87 1.48
C LEU A 58 7.78 31.13 2.92
N VAL A 59 8.33 32.16 3.55
CA VAL A 59 7.93 32.58 4.90
C VAL A 59 6.47 33.04 4.90
N HIS A 60 6.06 33.88 3.96
CA HIS A 60 4.65 34.28 3.82
C HIS A 60 3.73 33.07 3.63
N ALA A 61 4.09 32.15 2.72
CA ALA A 61 3.31 30.93 2.50
C ALA A 61 3.20 30.05 3.76
N SER A 62 4.25 29.98 4.58
CA SER A 62 4.24 29.23 5.85
C SER A 62 3.22 29.81 6.83
N PHE A 63 3.19 31.14 6.98
CA PHE A 63 2.26 31.82 7.89
C PHE A 63 0.81 31.76 7.39
N ASP A 64 0.59 31.97 6.09
CA ASP A 64 -0.73 31.89 5.47
C ASP A 64 -1.35 30.49 5.61
N ALA A 65 -0.52 29.44 5.46
CA ALA A 65 -0.96 28.06 5.60
C ALA A 65 -1.33 27.69 7.05
N ARG A 66 -0.96 28.51 8.04
CA ARG A 66 -1.11 28.26 9.48
C ARG A 66 -0.56 26.89 9.94
N MET A 67 0.43 26.36 9.22
CA MET A 67 1.00 25.01 9.43
C MET A 67 1.95 24.94 10.65
N GLY A 68 1.57 25.58 11.75
CA GLY A 68 2.38 25.78 12.96
C GLY A 68 2.15 27.12 13.66
N TYR A 69 1.13 27.88 13.26
CA TYR A 69 0.88 29.23 13.78
C TYR A 69 -0.10 29.19 14.95
N SER A 70 0.40 29.49 16.15
CA SER A 70 -0.39 30.10 17.23
C SER A 70 -0.39 31.63 17.03
N ASP A 71 -1.42 32.32 17.51
CA ASP A 71 -1.43 33.80 17.46
C ASP A 71 -0.19 34.36 18.20
N VAL A 72 0.74 34.95 17.45
CA VAL A 72 2.00 35.51 18.00
C VAL A 72 1.85 36.96 18.48
N GLY A 73 0.62 37.42 18.72
CA GLY A 73 0.33 38.75 19.26
C GLY A 73 -0.03 39.78 18.19
N GLY A 74 -0.75 39.35 17.14
CA GLY A 74 -1.31 40.24 16.12
C GLY A 74 -0.40 40.58 14.92
N PRO A 75 -0.87 41.45 14.00
CA PRO A 75 -0.24 41.66 12.69
C PRO A 75 1.18 42.23 12.76
N GLU A 76 1.46 43.11 13.72
CA GLU A 76 2.78 43.75 13.85
C GLU A 76 3.87 42.75 14.30
N ALA A 77 3.56 41.93 15.30
CA ALA A 77 4.45 40.87 15.76
C ALA A 77 4.69 39.83 14.65
N THR A 78 3.62 39.47 13.94
CA THR A 78 3.68 38.59 12.75
C THR A 78 4.63 39.14 11.70
N GLY A 79 4.46 40.42 11.31
CA GLY A 79 5.30 41.06 10.30
C GLY A 79 6.76 41.25 10.73
N ARG A 80 7.03 41.42 12.03
CA ARG A 80 8.41 41.39 12.55
C ARG A 80 9.01 40.01 12.42
N LEU A 81 8.29 38.97 12.85
CA LEU A 81 8.78 37.59 12.80
C LEU A 81 9.04 37.12 11.37
N GLN A 82 8.14 37.45 10.44
CA GLN A 82 8.32 37.14 9.01
C GLN A 82 9.60 37.75 8.44
N ARG A 83 9.87 39.04 8.72
CA ARG A 83 11.09 39.72 8.29
C ARG A 83 12.35 39.11 8.92
N THR A 84 12.29 38.80 10.22
CA THR A 84 13.41 38.13 10.92
C THR A 84 13.73 36.78 10.27
N LEU A 85 12.72 35.95 9.98
CA LEU A 85 12.92 34.64 9.35
C LEU A 85 13.45 34.76 7.93
N ALA A 86 12.89 35.65 7.11
CA ALA A 86 13.34 35.84 5.73
C ALA A 86 14.80 36.32 5.64
N GLY A 87 15.22 37.16 6.59
CA GLY A 87 16.61 37.64 6.71
C GLY A 87 17.56 36.69 7.46
N HIS A 88 17.06 35.60 8.06
CA HIS A 88 17.87 34.73 8.90
C HIS A 88 18.82 33.86 8.09
N ALA A 89 20.06 33.72 8.55
CA ALA A 89 21.09 32.97 7.82
C ALA A 89 20.90 31.44 7.93
N ARG A 90 20.42 30.95 9.07
CA ARG A 90 20.35 29.51 9.38
C ARG A 90 18.89 29.07 9.44
N VAL A 91 18.34 28.68 8.30
CA VAL A 91 16.95 28.21 8.22
C VAL A 91 16.91 26.80 7.65
N LEU A 92 16.12 25.94 8.31
CA LEU A 92 15.65 24.68 7.75
C LEU A 92 14.34 24.94 7.00
N ALA A 93 14.43 25.08 5.68
CA ALA A 93 13.28 25.24 4.81
C ALA A 93 12.73 23.87 4.40
N ILE A 94 11.52 23.55 4.85
CA ILE A 94 10.81 22.32 4.49
C ILE A 94 9.68 22.67 3.53
N VAL A 95 9.72 22.11 2.32
CA VAL A 95 8.70 22.32 1.29
C VAL A 95 8.05 20.98 0.95
N ASP A 96 6.81 20.82 1.39
CA ASP A 96 6.04 19.58 1.21
C ASP A 96 5.30 19.54 -0.13
N SER A 97 5.09 18.33 -0.65
CA SER A 97 4.25 18.04 -1.82
C SER A 97 4.67 18.71 -3.13
N LEU A 98 5.93 18.53 -3.56
CA LEU A 98 6.37 18.96 -4.90
C LEU A 98 5.43 18.46 -6.01
N ASP A 99 4.90 17.24 -5.87
CA ASP A 99 4.03 16.59 -6.85
C ASP A 99 2.62 17.20 -6.97
N GLU A 100 2.28 18.18 -6.15
CA GLU A 100 1.01 18.92 -6.22
C GLU A 100 1.12 20.20 -7.05
N SER A 101 2.26 20.44 -7.70
CA SER A 101 2.51 21.63 -8.51
C SER A 101 3.02 21.25 -9.90
N GLY A 102 2.52 21.96 -10.90
CA GLY A 102 3.01 21.88 -12.29
C GLY A 102 3.53 23.23 -12.76
N ASP A 103 4.19 23.96 -11.87
CA ASP A 103 4.54 25.37 -12.09
C ASP A 103 6.06 25.57 -12.23
N ASP A 104 6.47 26.12 -13.37
CA ASP A 104 7.86 26.47 -13.70
C ASP A 104 8.40 27.57 -12.77
N GLN A 105 7.52 28.45 -12.27
CA GLN A 105 7.92 29.54 -11.38
C GLN A 105 8.49 29.02 -10.06
N ALA A 106 7.93 27.92 -9.55
CA ALA A 106 8.39 27.34 -8.29
C ALA A 106 9.71 26.58 -8.44
N GLN A 107 10.03 26.07 -9.64
CA GLN A 107 11.36 25.51 -9.93
C GLN A 107 12.44 26.60 -9.80
N HIS A 108 12.23 27.77 -10.40
CA HIS A 108 13.14 28.91 -10.28
C HIS A 108 13.37 29.34 -8.82
N ARG A 109 12.33 29.31 -7.99
CA ARG A 109 12.47 29.63 -6.56
C ARG A 109 13.30 28.61 -5.80
N LEU A 110 13.16 27.31 -6.12
CA LEU A 110 14.01 26.28 -5.51
C LEU A 110 15.48 26.49 -5.87
N ALA A 111 15.79 26.85 -7.12
CA ALA A 111 17.16 27.19 -7.52
C ALA A 111 17.72 28.31 -6.65
N SER A 112 16.96 29.39 -6.49
CA SER A 112 17.33 30.54 -5.64
C SER A 112 17.55 30.16 -4.18
N LEU A 113 16.70 29.30 -3.59
CA LEU A 113 16.87 28.83 -2.21
C LEU A 113 18.11 27.95 -2.03
N THR A 114 18.41 27.08 -3.00
CA THR A 114 19.58 26.19 -2.97
C THR A 114 20.91 26.93 -3.15
N SER A 115 20.89 28.14 -3.70
CA SER A 115 22.07 29.03 -3.78
C SER A 115 22.27 29.86 -2.51
N SER A 116 21.49 29.60 -1.47
CA SER A 116 21.45 30.37 -0.24
C SER A 116 22.03 29.58 0.94
N THR A 117 22.20 30.21 2.11
CA THR A 117 22.67 29.54 3.34
C THR A 117 21.64 28.59 3.97
N TRP A 118 20.42 28.51 3.41
CA TRP A 118 19.34 27.70 3.95
C TRP A 118 19.51 26.23 3.61
N ARG A 119 19.22 25.38 4.58
CA ARG A 119 19.13 23.93 4.37
C ARG A 119 17.72 23.60 3.90
N VAL A 120 17.61 22.98 2.73
CA VAL A 120 16.30 22.72 2.09
C VAL A 120 15.95 21.23 2.14
N VAL A 121 14.75 20.91 2.59
CA VAL A 121 14.15 19.57 2.56
C VAL A 121 12.89 19.62 1.72
N VAL A 122 12.83 18.80 0.67
CA VAL A 122 11.67 18.71 -0.22
C VAL A 122 11.07 17.31 -0.16
N THR A 123 9.75 17.21 -0.06
CA THR A 123 9.05 15.94 -0.26
C THR A 123 8.47 15.86 -1.66
N SER A 124 8.53 14.67 -2.26
CA SER A 124 8.05 14.45 -3.63
C SER A 124 7.73 12.98 -3.86
N ARG A 125 6.89 12.72 -4.86
CA ARG A 125 6.84 11.43 -5.57
C ARG A 125 8.05 11.27 -6.50
N PRO A 126 8.46 10.02 -6.82
CA PRO A 126 9.57 9.78 -7.75
C PRO A 126 9.37 10.42 -9.13
N GLY A 127 8.16 10.33 -9.71
CA GLY A 127 7.88 10.87 -11.05
C GLY A 127 7.99 12.39 -11.16
N SER A 128 7.49 13.13 -10.15
CA SER A 128 7.62 14.59 -10.12
C SER A 128 9.06 15.03 -9.88
N TRP A 129 9.83 14.26 -9.11
CA TRP A 129 11.26 14.52 -8.91
C TRP A 129 12.06 14.31 -10.20
N SER A 130 11.79 13.26 -10.97
CA SER A 130 12.50 13.00 -12.23
C SER A 130 12.25 14.04 -13.31
N ASN A 131 11.11 14.76 -13.22
CA ASN A 131 10.71 15.78 -14.19
C ASN A 131 11.19 17.19 -13.82
N LEU A 132 11.94 17.36 -12.73
CA LEU A 132 12.54 18.65 -12.39
C LEU A 132 13.64 19.02 -13.41
N SER A 133 13.48 20.18 -14.05
CA SER A 133 14.44 20.69 -15.04
C SER A 133 15.71 21.23 -14.39
N ILE A 134 15.62 21.70 -13.14
CA ILE A 134 16.74 22.28 -12.40
C ILE A 134 17.42 21.19 -11.58
N ARG A 135 18.65 20.88 -11.94
CA ARG A 135 19.56 20.10 -11.09
C ARG A 135 20.31 21.06 -10.18
N PRO A 136 20.40 20.80 -8.86
CA PRO A 136 21.26 21.57 -7.97
C PRO A 136 22.68 21.63 -8.55
N SER A 137 23.40 22.71 -8.22
CA SER A 137 24.70 23.00 -8.84
C SER A 137 25.64 21.80 -8.78
N LYS A 138 26.49 21.63 -9.80
CA LYS A 138 27.39 20.47 -9.96
C LYS A 138 28.33 20.21 -8.74
N GLY A 139 28.45 21.16 -7.82
CA GLY A 139 29.33 21.08 -6.65
C GLY A 139 28.75 20.40 -5.41
N ASP A 140 27.42 20.30 -5.26
CA ASP A 140 26.77 19.63 -4.12
C ASP A 140 25.43 19.00 -4.53
N PRO A 141 25.43 17.73 -5.01
CA PRO A 141 24.20 17.09 -5.47
C PRO A 141 23.24 16.84 -4.30
N PRO A 142 21.91 16.91 -4.53
CA PRO A 142 20.93 16.74 -3.47
C PRO A 142 20.99 15.32 -2.92
N ARG A 143 20.90 15.20 -1.60
CA ARG A 143 20.73 13.89 -0.95
C ARG A 143 19.30 13.40 -1.16
N VAL A 144 19.15 12.32 -1.90
CA VAL A 144 17.85 11.73 -2.20
C VAL A 144 17.59 10.54 -1.28
N VAL A 145 16.60 10.68 -0.39
CA VAL A 145 16.16 9.61 0.53
C VAL A 145 14.82 9.05 0.07
N LYS A 146 14.66 7.72 0.13
CA LYS A 146 13.38 7.05 -0.10
C LYS A 146 12.75 6.66 1.24
N VAL A 147 11.52 7.14 1.47
CA VAL A 147 10.65 6.68 2.54
C VAL A 147 10.15 5.30 2.14
N LEU A 148 10.48 4.30 2.96
CA LEU A 148 10.06 2.93 2.80
C LEU A 148 8.70 2.72 3.49
N ASP A 149 8.02 1.65 3.11
CA ASP A 149 6.82 1.21 3.80
C ASP A 149 7.17 0.76 5.23
N LEU A 150 6.18 0.74 6.12
CA LEU A 150 6.33 0.21 7.47
C LEU A 150 6.73 -1.25 7.41
N THR A 151 7.68 -1.66 8.24
CA THR A 151 8.03 -3.06 8.39
C THR A 151 6.94 -3.81 9.16
N TYR A 152 6.49 -4.93 8.61
CA TYR A 152 5.56 -5.82 9.32
C TYR A 152 6.34 -7.00 9.94
N PRO A 153 6.06 -7.37 11.21
CA PRO A 153 5.03 -6.78 12.08
C PRO A 153 5.49 -5.52 12.83
N TYR A 154 6.79 -5.26 12.93
CA TYR A 154 7.37 -4.35 13.93
C TYR A 154 6.80 -2.92 13.92
N ASP A 155 6.96 -2.18 12.82
CA ASP A 155 6.48 -0.80 12.72
C ASP A 155 4.96 -0.73 12.75
N VAL A 156 4.28 -1.73 12.17
CA VAL A 156 2.81 -1.82 12.16
C VAL A 156 2.27 -1.98 13.59
N SER A 157 2.87 -2.87 14.40
CA SER A 157 2.50 -3.04 15.80
C SER A 157 2.72 -1.76 16.60
N GLN A 158 3.88 -1.12 16.48
CA GLN A 158 4.14 0.13 17.19
C GLN A 158 3.19 1.25 16.80
N PHE A 159 2.83 1.35 15.51
CA PHE A 159 1.86 2.33 15.06
C PHE A 159 0.50 2.12 15.71
N VAL A 160 0.00 0.87 15.74
CA VAL A 160 -1.30 0.53 16.33
C VAL A 160 -1.28 0.72 17.85
N ASP A 161 -0.21 0.29 18.53
CA ASP A 161 -0.04 0.46 19.96
C ASP A 161 0.01 1.95 20.35
N ALA A 162 0.70 2.78 19.56
CA ALA A 162 0.74 4.22 19.78
C ALA A 162 -0.62 4.88 19.53
N TRP A 163 -1.39 4.42 18.53
CA TRP A 163 -2.74 4.92 18.26
C TRP A 163 -3.69 4.62 19.41
N PHE A 164 -3.61 3.41 19.98
CA PHE A 164 -4.47 2.94 21.06
C PHE A 164 -3.74 2.87 22.41
N ALA A 165 -2.86 3.83 22.69
CA ALA A 165 -2.05 3.82 23.91
C ALA A 165 -2.89 3.75 25.20
N GLU A 166 -4.07 4.37 25.19
CA GLU A 166 -5.03 4.35 26.31
C GLU A 166 -6.00 3.15 26.26
N GLN A 167 -5.96 2.34 25.20
CA GLN A 167 -6.92 1.26 24.91
C GLN A 167 -6.19 -0.01 24.39
N PRO A 168 -5.33 -0.64 25.21
CA PRO A 168 -4.48 -1.76 24.78
C PRO A 168 -5.27 -2.99 24.31
N GLY A 169 -6.48 -3.23 24.84
CA GLY A 169 -7.35 -4.31 24.39
C GLY A 169 -7.76 -4.16 22.92
N ARG A 170 -8.09 -2.94 22.50
CA ARG A 170 -8.38 -2.59 21.11
C ARG A 170 -7.15 -2.75 20.21
N SER A 171 -5.97 -2.33 20.68
CA SER A 171 -4.70 -2.59 19.95
C SER A 171 -4.51 -4.08 19.66
N ALA A 172 -4.59 -4.91 20.72
CA ALA A 172 -4.40 -6.35 20.61
C ALA A 172 -5.43 -7.00 19.67
N SER A 173 -6.70 -6.58 19.75
CA SER A 173 -7.76 -7.05 18.86
C SER A 173 -7.46 -6.72 17.39
N LEU A 174 -7.12 -5.46 17.07
CA LEU A 174 -6.82 -5.05 15.70
C LEU A 174 -5.59 -5.77 15.15
N LEU A 175 -4.52 -5.90 15.95
CA LEU A 175 -3.31 -6.62 15.53
C LEU A 175 -3.57 -8.09 15.26
N LYS A 176 -4.44 -8.75 16.05
CA LYS A 176 -4.88 -10.12 15.79
C LYS A 176 -5.63 -10.23 14.46
N GLN A 177 -6.54 -9.29 14.18
CA GLN A 177 -7.27 -9.24 12.91
C GLN A 177 -6.32 -9.06 11.71
N ILE A 178 -5.37 -8.12 11.81
CA ILE A 178 -4.34 -7.91 10.78
C ILE A 178 -3.53 -9.19 10.60
N ALA A 179 -3.02 -9.81 11.67
CA ALA A 179 -2.22 -11.03 11.59
C ALA A 179 -2.95 -12.18 10.89
N GLY A 180 -4.25 -12.36 11.17
CA GLY A 180 -5.09 -13.41 10.57
C GLY A 180 -5.49 -13.16 9.12
N ARG A 181 -5.38 -11.93 8.61
CA ARG A 181 -5.88 -11.52 7.29
C ARG A 181 -4.78 -11.02 6.37
N SER A 182 -4.35 -11.86 5.43
CA SER A 182 -3.22 -11.54 4.52
C SER A 182 -3.44 -10.29 3.66
N ASP A 183 -4.68 -10.01 3.27
CA ASP A 183 -5.12 -8.79 2.58
C ASP A 183 -4.89 -7.54 3.43
N LEU A 184 -5.23 -7.59 4.72
CA LEU A 184 -4.97 -6.49 5.66
C LEU A 184 -3.47 -6.31 5.90
N ARG A 185 -2.69 -7.39 6.10
CA ARG A 185 -1.23 -7.30 6.27
C ARG A 185 -0.55 -6.61 5.09
N ALA A 186 -0.92 -6.99 3.87
CA ALA A 186 -0.30 -6.48 2.65
C ALA A 186 -0.50 -4.96 2.49
N SER A 187 -1.55 -4.40 3.08
CA SER A 187 -1.90 -2.98 2.98
C SER A 187 -1.54 -2.19 4.24
N ALA A 188 -1.51 -2.82 5.41
CA ALA A 188 -1.14 -2.21 6.70
C ALA A 188 0.28 -1.63 6.74
N VAL A 189 1.16 -2.07 5.83
CA VAL A 189 2.50 -1.49 5.69
C VAL A 189 2.47 -0.05 5.14
N VAL A 190 1.35 0.38 4.55
CA VAL A 190 1.15 1.76 4.10
C VAL A 190 0.49 2.55 5.25
N PRO A 191 1.18 3.56 5.83
CA PRO A 191 0.68 4.29 7.01
C PRO A 191 -0.74 4.84 6.87
N LEU A 192 -1.09 5.37 5.68
CA LEU A 192 -2.44 5.88 5.42
C LEU A 192 -3.52 4.78 5.50
N LEU A 193 -3.25 3.59 4.97
CA LEU A 193 -4.21 2.47 5.02
C LEU A 193 -4.31 1.91 6.44
N LEU A 194 -3.19 1.81 7.16
CA LEU A 194 -3.20 1.43 8.58
C LEU A 194 -3.99 2.43 9.44
N THR A 195 -3.85 3.73 9.14
CA THR A 195 -4.67 4.79 9.77
C THR A 195 -6.16 4.52 9.58
N PHE A 196 -6.59 4.11 8.37
CA PHE A 196 -7.99 3.76 8.14
C PHE A 196 -8.45 2.55 8.95
N TYR A 197 -7.58 1.56 9.16
CA TYR A 197 -7.90 0.41 10.01
C TYR A 197 -8.06 0.81 11.47
N CYS A 198 -7.11 1.59 12.01
CA CYS A 198 -7.23 2.15 13.35
C CYS A 198 -8.50 2.98 13.47
N TRP A 199 -8.77 3.84 12.50
CA TRP A 199 -9.95 4.71 12.53
C TRP A 199 -11.25 3.90 12.54
N ILE A 200 -11.36 2.85 11.72
CA ILE A 200 -12.54 1.98 11.71
C ILE A 200 -12.72 1.30 13.07
N ALA A 201 -11.65 0.71 13.62
CA ALA A 201 -11.68 0.04 14.92
C ALA A 201 -12.03 1.01 16.07
N GLU A 202 -11.58 2.26 15.99
CA GLU A 202 -11.79 3.28 17.02
C GLU A 202 -13.26 3.66 17.22
N ALA A 203 -14.03 3.78 16.13
CA ALA A 203 -15.43 4.24 16.26
C ALA A 203 -16.45 3.12 16.51
N GLY A 204 -16.00 1.87 16.58
CA GLY A 204 -16.83 0.74 17.01
C GLY A 204 -16.71 0.46 18.52
N PRO A 205 -17.36 -0.60 19.01
CA PRO A 205 -17.06 -1.17 20.34
C PRO A 205 -15.60 -1.66 20.43
N GLU A 206 -15.14 -2.02 21.63
CA GLU A 206 -13.72 -2.42 21.83
C GLU A 206 -13.33 -3.68 21.04
N ASP A 207 -14.28 -4.59 20.83
CA ASP A 207 -14.18 -5.82 20.05
C ASP A 207 -14.60 -5.66 18.58
N ALA A 208 -14.72 -4.42 18.08
CA ALA A 208 -15.14 -4.16 16.72
C ALA A 208 -14.26 -4.89 15.69
N VAL A 209 -14.92 -5.66 14.82
CA VAL A 209 -14.27 -6.40 13.75
C VAL A 209 -14.27 -5.52 12.49
N LEU A 210 -13.10 -5.40 11.85
CA LEU A 210 -13.00 -4.78 10.54
C LEU A 210 -13.84 -5.58 9.53
N PRO A 211 -14.59 -4.92 8.63
CA PRO A 211 -15.39 -5.63 7.64
C PRO A 211 -14.59 -6.74 6.93
N GLU A 212 -15.16 -7.95 6.90
CA GLU A 212 -14.50 -9.13 6.34
C GLU A 212 -14.28 -8.97 4.84
N ARG A 213 -15.27 -8.40 4.15
CA ARG A 213 -15.23 -8.20 2.71
C ARG A 213 -14.53 -6.90 2.36
N HIS A 214 -13.66 -6.97 1.36
CA HIS A 214 -12.95 -5.82 0.82
C HIS A 214 -13.91 -4.68 0.42
N ARG A 215 -15.04 -5.00 -0.21
CA ARG A 215 -16.03 -4.01 -0.63
C ARG A 215 -16.57 -3.21 0.56
N ASP A 216 -16.97 -3.90 1.62
CA ASP A 216 -17.54 -3.30 2.82
C ASP A 216 -16.51 -2.49 3.60
N LEU A 217 -15.26 -2.96 3.65
CA LEU A 217 -14.14 -2.25 4.24
C LEU A 217 -13.93 -0.90 3.54
N TYR A 218 -13.80 -0.90 2.21
CA TYR A 218 -13.55 0.34 1.47
C TYR A 218 -14.76 1.28 1.46
N ARG A 219 -15.98 0.75 1.45
CA ARG A 219 -17.19 1.55 1.66
C ARG A 219 -17.17 2.23 3.03
N ALA A 220 -16.83 1.50 4.10
CA ALA A 220 -16.70 2.08 5.44
C ALA A 220 -15.63 3.19 5.49
N ILE A 221 -14.50 3.01 4.80
CA ILE A 221 -13.46 4.05 4.67
C ILE A 221 -14.01 5.28 3.95
N VAL A 222 -14.65 5.11 2.78
CA VAL A 222 -15.20 6.23 1.99
C VAL A 222 -16.26 6.99 2.78
N ARG A 223 -17.20 6.31 3.42
CA ARG A 223 -18.25 6.96 4.24
C ARG A 223 -17.65 7.79 5.36
N ARG A 224 -16.63 7.27 6.04
CA ARG A 224 -15.96 8.01 7.11
C ARG A 224 -15.21 9.24 6.57
N LEU A 225 -14.54 9.10 5.44
CA LEU A 225 -13.90 10.23 4.75
C LEU A 225 -14.93 11.31 4.37
N VAL A 226 -16.05 10.92 3.77
CA VAL A 226 -17.16 11.83 3.45
C VAL A 226 -17.65 12.56 4.71
N GLN A 227 -17.79 11.85 5.83
CA GLN A 227 -18.27 12.43 7.09
C GLN A 227 -17.30 13.40 7.77
N GLY A 228 -16.03 13.50 7.37
CA GLY A 228 -15.11 14.51 7.92
C GLY A 228 -14.68 14.30 9.39
N LYS A 229 -15.00 13.14 9.98
CA LYS A 229 -14.91 12.85 11.43
C LYS A 229 -13.49 12.78 12.03
N TRP A 230 -12.44 13.12 11.29
CA TRP A 230 -11.07 13.29 11.79
C TRP A 230 -10.70 14.76 12.02
N SER A 231 -11.52 15.70 11.53
CA SER A 231 -11.25 17.13 11.65
C SER A 231 -11.90 17.69 12.91
N ASN A 232 -11.21 18.59 13.62
CA ASN A 232 -11.75 19.32 14.78
C ASN A 232 -12.88 20.31 14.41
N ALA A 233 -13.47 20.19 13.22
CA ALA A 233 -14.60 21.01 12.82
C ALA A 233 -15.85 20.59 13.62
N PRO A 234 -16.74 21.54 13.95
CA PRO A 234 -17.98 21.21 14.65
C PRO A 234 -18.72 20.12 13.87
N ASN A 235 -18.96 19.01 14.57
CA ASN A 235 -19.54 17.79 14.03
C ASN A 235 -20.95 18.10 13.52
N ARG A 236 -21.09 18.31 12.21
CA ARG A 236 -22.39 18.40 11.55
C ARG A 236 -22.62 17.08 10.84
N GLU A 237 -23.69 16.41 11.22
CA GLU A 237 -24.15 15.23 10.51
C GLU A 237 -24.42 15.63 9.05
N LEU A 238 -23.88 14.83 8.12
CA LEU A 238 -24.05 15.04 6.69
C LEU A 238 -25.15 14.11 6.21
N ASP A 239 -26.28 14.66 5.82
CA ASP A 239 -27.47 13.87 5.43
C ASP A 239 -27.36 13.28 4.02
N CYS A 240 -26.35 13.67 3.23
CA CYS A 240 -26.19 13.29 1.82
C CYS A 240 -24.97 12.38 1.54
N VAL A 241 -24.70 11.43 2.43
CA VAL A 241 -23.54 10.53 2.29
C VAL A 241 -23.66 9.67 1.02
N GLU A 242 -24.83 9.14 0.71
CA GLU A 242 -25.03 8.24 -0.44
C GLU A 242 -24.92 8.99 -1.77
N GLU A 243 -25.38 10.24 -1.83
CA GLU A 243 -25.19 11.12 -2.99
C GLU A 243 -23.72 11.47 -3.16
N CYS A 244 -22.97 11.68 -2.07
CA CYS A 244 -21.53 11.87 -2.13
C CYS A 244 -20.82 10.61 -2.67
N GLU A 245 -21.20 9.42 -2.22
CA GLU A 245 -20.66 8.15 -2.76
C GLU A 245 -20.90 8.04 -4.27
N THR A 246 -22.12 8.37 -4.71
CA THR A 246 -22.52 8.33 -6.13
C THR A 246 -21.73 9.34 -6.98
N GLU A 247 -21.58 10.57 -6.47
CA GLU A 247 -20.79 11.63 -7.10
C GLU A 247 -19.32 11.22 -7.22
N LEU A 248 -18.74 10.66 -6.16
CA LEU A 248 -17.36 10.17 -6.12
C LEU A 248 -17.12 9.01 -7.09
N ALA A 249 -18.07 8.07 -7.19
CA ALA A 249 -18.01 6.97 -8.17
C ALA A 249 -18.00 7.51 -9.61
N ARG A 250 -18.83 8.52 -9.91
CA ARG A 250 -18.80 9.18 -11.22
C ARG A 250 -17.50 9.94 -11.48
N TRP A 251 -16.93 10.61 -10.47
CA TRP A 251 -15.61 11.25 -10.59
C TRP A 251 -14.53 10.22 -10.87
N ALA A 252 -14.54 9.09 -10.16
CA ALA A 252 -13.61 7.99 -10.34
C ALA A 252 -13.68 7.42 -11.75
N TRP A 253 -14.89 7.17 -12.27
CA TRP A 253 -15.06 6.75 -13.65
C TRP A 253 -14.55 7.80 -14.64
N SER A 254 -14.88 9.08 -14.44
CA SER A 254 -14.41 10.14 -15.33
C SER A 254 -12.89 10.26 -15.37
N ALA A 255 -12.21 9.93 -14.27
CA ALA A 255 -10.75 9.93 -14.19
C ALA A 255 -10.10 8.87 -15.09
N VAL A 256 -10.80 7.75 -15.34
CA VAL A 256 -10.21 6.58 -16.02
C VAL A 256 -10.85 6.27 -17.38
N LYS A 257 -12.09 6.71 -17.65
CA LYS A 257 -12.86 6.36 -18.86
C LYS A 257 -12.16 6.70 -20.17
N GLY A 258 -11.35 7.77 -20.20
CA GLY A 258 -10.58 8.17 -21.38
C GLY A 258 -9.45 7.19 -21.74
N ARG A 259 -9.11 6.26 -20.85
CA ARG A 259 -8.08 5.22 -21.02
C ARG A 259 -8.68 3.84 -21.33
N VAL A 260 -10.01 3.74 -21.44
CA VAL A 260 -10.75 2.50 -21.70
C VAL A 260 -10.81 2.17 -23.20
N THR A 261 -10.69 3.18 -24.06
CA THR A 261 -10.69 2.99 -25.51
C THR A 261 -9.30 2.63 -26.06
N PRO A 262 -9.13 1.52 -26.79
CA PRO A 262 -7.83 1.07 -27.32
C PRO A 262 -7.25 1.95 -28.45
N SER A 263 -7.86 3.11 -28.77
CA SER A 263 -7.45 3.98 -29.89
C SER A 263 -6.11 4.69 -29.71
N ARG A 264 -5.44 4.56 -28.56
CA ARG A 264 -4.07 5.04 -28.37
C ARG A 264 -3.22 3.96 -27.72
N VAL A 265 -2.81 2.98 -28.53
CA VAL A 265 -1.65 2.17 -28.19
C VAL A 265 -0.45 3.10 -28.18
N THR A 266 -0.02 3.51 -26.98
CA THR A 266 1.32 4.10 -26.86
C THR A 266 2.36 3.00 -27.16
N PRO A 267 3.58 3.35 -27.59
CA PRO A 267 4.63 2.36 -27.89
C PRO A 267 4.95 1.38 -26.73
N ASN A 268 4.45 1.66 -25.51
CA ASN A 268 4.65 0.87 -24.29
C ASN A 268 3.39 0.11 -23.80
N GLY A 269 2.28 0.08 -24.56
CA GLY A 269 1.03 -0.61 -24.16
C GLY A 269 -0.11 0.32 -23.72
N LEU A 270 -1.16 -0.28 -23.14
CA LEU A 270 -2.36 0.40 -22.61
C LEU A 270 -1.95 1.47 -21.58
N GLU A 271 -2.54 2.66 -21.67
CA GLU A 271 -2.13 3.82 -20.87
C GLU A 271 -2.47 3.64 -19.38
N ALA A 272 -1.47 3.89 -18.52
CA ALA A 272 -1.67 3.84 -17.07
C ALA A 272 -2.74 4.83 -16.59
N TRP A 273 -3.55 4.43 -15.62
CA TRP A 273 -4.54 5.30 -14.98
C TRP A 273 -3.86 6.54 -14.37
N PRO A 274 -4.38 7.75 -14.63
CA PRO A 274 -3.72 8.98 -14.19
C PRO A 274 -3.80 9.18 -12.68
N GLU A 275 -2.80 9.85 -12.11
CA GLU A 275 -2.80 10.24 -10.69
C GLU A 275 -3.69 11.46 -10.39
N THR A 276 -4.12 12.20 -11.42
CA THR A 276 -4.98 13.38 -11.29
C THR A 276 -6.04 13.38 -12.38
N PHE A 277 -7.15 14.07 -12.15
CA PHE A 277 -8.25 14.20 -13.09
C PHE A 277 -8.88 15.58 -13.02
N ILE A 278 -9.48 16.02 -14.12
CA ILE A 278 -10.32 17.21 -14.15
C ILE A 278 -11.67 16.83 -13.56
N ARG A 279 -12.14 17.56 -12.54
CA ARG A 279 -13.43 17.32 -11.92
C ARG A 279 -14.55 17.48 -12.96
N PRO A 280 -15.42 16.47 -13.11
CA PRO A 280 -16.68 16.67 -13.80
C PRO A 280 -17.50 17.76 -13.12
N GLN A 281 -18.46 18.33 -13.84
CA GLN A 281 -19.48 19.17 -13.21
C GLN A 281 -20.21 18.35 -12.15
N GLN A 282 -20.21 18.86 -10.93
CA GLN A 282 -20.88 18.26 -9.78
C GLN A 282 -22.26 18.89 -9.57
N THR A 283 -23.21 18.12 -9.03
CA THR A 283 -24.54 18.61 -8.69
C THR A 283 -24.63 19.05 -7.23
N LEU A 284 -23.80 18.48 -6.37
CA LEU A 284 -23.78 18.74 -4.93
C LEU A 284 -23.16 20.11 -4.59
N THR A 285 -23.72 20.75 -3.56
CA THR A 285 -23.34 22.09 -3.09
C THR A 285 -23.17 22.13 -1.56
N GLY A 286 -22.68 23.26 -1.03
CA GLY A 286 -22.57 23.46 0.42
C GLY A 286 -21.61 22.50 1.12
N ALA A 287 -22.04 21.91 2.24
CA ALA A 287 -21.23 21.00 3.06
C ALA A 287 -20.79 19.74 2.29
N ALA A 288 -21.60 19.28 1.34
CA ALA A 288 -21.27 18.13 0.49
C ALA A 288 -20.00 18.35 -0.32
N VAL A 289 -19.71 19.57 -0.78
CA VAL A 289 -18.48 19.86 -1.55
C VAL A 289 -17.23 19.60 -0.71
N ARG A 290 -17.26 19.99 0.57
CA ARG A 290 -16.17 19.70 1.50
C ARG A 290 -16.04 18.20 1.75
N ALA A 291 -17.16 17.49 1.84
CA ALA A 291 -17.20 16.04 1.97
C ALA A 291 -16.62 15.29 0.74
N LEU A 292 -16.73 15.86 -0.45
CA LEU A 292 -16.05 15.34 -1.65
C LEU A 292 -14.55 15.63 -1.61
N ASP A 293 -14.14 16.84 -1.21
CA ASP A 293 -12.73 17.25 -1.09
C ASP A 293 -11.94 16.39 -0.10
N ASN A 294 -12.63 15.87 0.91
CA ASN A 294 -12.12 14.90 1.88
C ASN A 294 -11.65 13.56 1.26
N VAL A 295 -12.27 13.13 0.16
CA VAL A 295 -11.95 11.88 -0.54
C VAL A 295 -11.09 12.13 -1.79
N ALA A 296 -11.33 13.26 -2.46
CA ALA A 296 -10.64 13.66 -3.68
C ALA A 296 -10.23 15.15 -3.60
N PRO A 297 -9.20 15.51 -2.80
CA PRO A 297 -8.79 16.89 -2.62
C PRO A 297 -8.42 17.59 -3.92
N VAL A 298 -8.55 18.92 -3.91
CA VAL A 298 -8.13 19.78 -5.02
C VAL A 298 -6.61 19.83 -5.05
N VAL A 299 -6.04 19.53 -6.21
CA VAL A 299 -4.60 19.65 -6.48
C VAL A 299 -4.30 21.01 -7.13
N LYS A 300 -5.08 21.39 -8.15
CA LYS A 300 -4.88 22.64 -8.89
C LYS A 300 -6.23 23.27 -9.23
N ARG A 301 -6.29 24.60 -9.15
CA ARG A 301 -7.34 25.41 -9.76
C ARG A 301 -6.71 26.25 -10.85
N SER A 302 -7.29 26.22 -12.03
CA SER A 302 -6.87 27.03 -13.17
C SER A 302 -7.73 28.30 -13.24
N ASP A 303 -7.20 29.34 -13.91
CA ASP A 303 -7.86 30.64 -14.02
C ASP A 303 -9.18 30.58 -14.81
N ASP A 304 -9.32 29.59 -15.70
CA ASP A 304 -10.53 29.28 -16.45
C ASP A 304 -11.64 28.62 -15.59
N GLY A 305 -11.39 28.43 -14.29
CA GLY A 305 -12.31 27.77 -13.36
C GLY A 305 -12.19 26.25 -13.35
N THR A 306 -11.31 25.64 -14.16
CA THR A 306 -11.09 24.20 -14.17
C THR A 306 -10.47 23.75 -12.84
N VAL A 307 -11.05 22.71 -12.23
CA VAL A 307 -10.56 22.13 -10.98
C VAL A 307 -9.96 20.75 -11.25
N THR A 308 -8.68 20.60 -10.92
CA THR A 308 -7.97 19.32 -10.99
C THR A 308 -7.87 18.71 -9.60
N SER A 309 -8.22 17.43 -9.49
CA SER A 309 -8.23 16.68 -8.25
C SER A 309 -7.49 15.36 -8.33
N ARG A 310 -7.27 14.78 -7.16
CA ARG A 310 -6.66 13.47 -6.96
C ARG A 310 -7.37 12.76 -5.81
N PHE A 311 -7.66 11.48 -5.97
CA PHE A 311 -8.14 10.64 -4.86
C PHE A 311 -7.04 10.45 -3.81
N VAL A 312 -7.39 10.50 -2.52
CA VAL A 312 -6.41 10.40 -1.41
C VAL A 312 -5.56 9.13 -1.45
N HIS A 313 -6.08 8.05 -2.04
CA HIS A 313 -5.32 6.85 -2.31
C HIS A 313 -5.82 6.10 -3.55
N ARG A 314 -4.92 5.34 -4.19
CA ARG A 314 -5.22 4.57 -5.40
C ARG A 314 -6.31 3.52 -5.17
N THR A 315 -6.25 2.81 -4.05
CA THR A 315 -7.24 1.76 -3.73
C THR A 315 -8.66 2.31 -3.54
N ILE A 316 -8.80 3.59 -3.14
CA ILE A 316 -10.11 4.26 -3.09
C ILE A 316 -10.62 4.57 -4.50
N LEU A 317 -9.75 5.04 -5.40
CA LEU A 317 -10.11 5.20 -6.82
C LEU A 317 -10.57 3.87 -7.42
N GLU A 318 -9.82 2.78 -7.21
CA GLU A 318 -10.16 1.45 -7.73
C GLU A 318 -11.51 0.93 -7.20
N HIS A 319 -11.77 1.13 -5.90
CA HIS A 319 -13.05 0.80 -5.31
C HIS A 319 -14.20 1.59 -5.93
N LEU A 320 -14.05 2.91 -6.08
CA LEU A 320 -15.09 3.78 -6.63
C LEU A 320 -15.34 3.54 -8.13
N VAL A 321 -14.31 3.17 -8.91
CA VAL A 321 -14.49 2.70 -10.29
C VAL A 321 -15.32 1.43 -10.31
N ALA A 322 -15.03 0.47 -9.42
CA ALA A 322 -15.81 -0.77 -9.32
C ALA A 322 -17.27 -0.51 -8.93
N GLU A 323 -17.54 0.38 -7.97
CA GLU A 323 -18.90 0.77 -7.60
C GLU A 323 -19.63 1.47 -8.76
N TYR A 324 -18.97 2.32 -9.54
CA TYR A 324 -19.58 2.92 -10.74
C TYR A 324 -19.97 1.87 -11.76
N LEU A 325 -19.05 0.96 -12.10
CA LEU A 325 -19.31 -0.09 -13.09
C LEU A 325 -20.42 -1.05 -12.67
N ALA A 326 -20.61 -1.26 -11.37
CA ALA A 326 -21.72 -2.06 -10.84
C ALA A 326 -23.10 -1.47 -11.16
N THR A 327 -23.18 -0.16 -11.43
CA THR A 327 -24.43 0.53 -11.80
C THR A 327 -24.78 0.41 -13.28
N LEU A 328 -23.84 -0.03 -14.12
CA LEU A 328 -24.06 -0.14 -15.56
C LEU A 328 -24.87 -1.41 -15.92
N PRO A 329 -25.66 -1.37 -17.00
CA PRO A 329 -26.25 -2.57 -17.59
C PRO A 329 -25.19 -3.63 -17.90
N VAL A 330 -25.57 -4.91 -17.81
CA VAL A 330 -24.66 -6.07 -18.00
C VAL A 330 -23.83 -5.94 -19.29
N ASP A 331 -24.49 -5.62 -20.42
CA ASP A 331 -23.82 -5.57 -21.71
C ASP A 331 -22.81 -4.41 -21.83
N GLU A 332 -23.12 -3.27 -21.22
CA GLU A 332 -22.25 -2.08 -21.19
C GLU A 332 -21.05 -2.32 -20.27
N ALA A 333 -21.30 -2.82 -19.05
CA ALA A 333 -20.25 -3.20 -18.11
C ALA A 333 -19.32 -4.25 -18.72
N ALA A 334 -19.87 -5.29 -19.36
CA ALA A 334 -19.08 -6.30 -20.05
C ALA A 334 -18.28 -5.70 -21.23
N GLY A 335 -18.83 -4.73 -21.94
CA GLY A 335 -18.13 -4.03 -23.04
C GLY A 335 -16.92 -3.24 -22.55
N VAL A 336 -17.06 -2.57 -21.40
CA VAL A 336 -15.98 -1.83 -20.73
C VAL A 336 -14.92 -2.77 -20.17
N LEU A 337 -15.34 -3.82 -19.47
CA LEU A 337 -14.42 -4.69 -18.72
C LEU A 337 -13.69 -5.68 -19.61
N LEU A 338 -14.30 -6.11 -20.72
CA LEU A 338 -13.72 -7.10 -21.62
C LEU A 338 -12.29 -6.69 -21.97
N PRO A 339 -11.97 -5.58 -22.66
CA PRO A 339 -10.59 -5.24 -23.06
C PRO A 339 -9.51 -5.31 -21.96
N HIS A 340 -9.90 -5.28 -20.69
CA HIS A 340 -9.03 -5.28 -19.51
C HIS A 340 -8.96 -6.62 -18.76
N VAL A 341 -9.69 -7.66 -19.18
CA VAL A 341 -9.53 -9.04 -18.66
C VAL A 341 -8.12 -9.56 -18.94
N TRP A 342 -7.51 -9.09 -20.02
CA TRP A 342 -6.15 -9.41 -20.43
C TRP A 342 -5.15 -8.47 -19.74
N PHE A 343 -4.03 -9.02 -19.27
CA PHE A 343 -2.96 -8.37 -18.51
C PHE A 343 -2.96 -6.82 -18.56
N HIS A 344 -3.66 -6.21 -17.60
CA HIS A 344 -3.67 -4.76 -17.40
C HIS A 344 -3.51 -4.45 -15.90
N GLU A 345 -2.35 -3.92 -15.54
CA GLU A 345 -1.96 -3.75 -14.13
C GLU A 345 -2.96 -2.90 -13.33
N ASP A 346 -3.44 -1.80 -13.92
CA ASP A 346 -4.43 -0.91 -13.30
C ASP A 346 -5.79 -1.55 -13.02
N TRP A 347 -6.18 -2.58 -13.80
CA TRP A 347 -7.47 -3.23 -13.69
C TRP A 347 -7.47 -4.46 -12.80
N ARG A 348 -6.28 -4.92 -12.37
CA ARG A 348 -6.10 -6.12 -11.52
C ARG A 348 -6.94 -6.10 -10.25
N VAL A 349 -7.22 -4.91 -9.69
CA VAL A 349 -8.07 -4.74 -8.50
C VAL A 349 -9.50 -4.36 -8.88
N ALA A 350 -9.67 -3.37 -9.75
CA ALA A 350 -10.98 -2.80 -10.08
C ALA A 350 -11.89 -3.76 -10.86
N LEU A 351 -11.34 -4.57 -11.77
CA LEU A 351 -12.12 -5.51 -12.58
C LEU A 351 -12.80 -6.60 -11.75
N PRO A 352 -12.08 -7.42 -10.94
CA PRO A 352 -12.75 -8.41 -10.09
C PRO A 352 -13.68 -7.75 -9.08
N ALA A 353 -13.33 -6.57 -8.54
CA ALA A 353 -14.19 -5.83 -7.63
C ALA A 353 -15.49 -5.37 -8.30
N ALA A 354 -15.44 -4.92 -9.57
CA ALA A 354 -16.62 -4.52 -10.33
C ALA A 354 -17.54 -5.70 -10.59
N VAL A 355 -16.99 -6.86 -10.97
CA VAL A 355 -17.78 -8.09 -11.16
C VAL A 355 -18.48 -8.53 -9.89
N VAL A 356 -17.78 -8.50 -8.75
CA VAL A 356 -18.35 -8.81 -7.43
C VAL A 356 -19.43 -7.80 -7.03
N ALA A 357 -19.16 -6.50 -7.19
CA ALA A 357 -20.12 -5.46 -6.86
C ALA A 357 -21.38 -5.55 -7.73
N HIS A 358 -21.24 -5.83 -9.03
CA HIS A 358 -22.37 -6.03 -9.94
C HIS A 358 -23.24 -7.22 -9.52
N ASN A 359 -22.62 -8.35 -9.15
CA ASN A 359 -23.33 -9.54 -8.62
C ASN A 359 -24.14 -9.25 -7.35
N GLN A 360 -23.69 -8.30 -6.53
CA GLN A 360 -24.34 -7.93 -5.27
C GLN A 360 -25.36 -6.81 -5.39
N CYS A 361 -25.23 -5.91 -6.37
CA CYS A 361 -26.14 -4.77 -6.56
C CYS A 361 -27.35 -5.10 -7.42
N ASN A 362 -27.15 -5.93 -8.44
CA ASN A 362 -28.17 -6.20 -9.43
C ASN A 362 -28.92 -7.47 -9.06
N ARG A 363 -30.24 -7.51 -9.28
CA ARG A 363 -31.11 -8.67 -9.01
C ARG A 363 -30.81 -9.89 -9.92
N THR A 364 -29.69 -9.86 -10.63
CA THR A 364 -29.28 -10.74 -11.72
C THR A 364 -27.96 -11.41 -11.36
N THR A 365 -28.04 -12.47 -10.56
CA THR A 365 -26.88 -13.19 -10.01
C THR A 365 -26.04 -13.81 -11.14
N GLY A 366 -24.77 -13.43 -11.23
CA GLY A 366 -23.79 -14.03 -12.13
C GLY A 366 -23.86 -13.62 -13.61
N GLU A 367 -24.76 -12.71 -14.00
CA GLU A 367 -24.94 -12.36 -15.42
C GLU A 367 -23.71 -11.67 -16.03
N LEU A 368 -23.11 -10.69 -15.34
CA LEU A 368 -21.92 -10.00 -15.84
C LEU A 368 -20.74 -10.95 -16.03
N LEU A 369 -20.48 -11.84 -15.06
CA LEU A 369 -19.42 -12.83 -15.18
C LEU A 369 -19.72 -13.82 -16.32
N SER A 370 -20.97 -14.26 -16.46
CA SER A 370 -21.39 -15.13 -17.57
C SER A 370 -21.16 -14.46 -18.93
N ALA A 371 -21.55 -13.19 -19.08
CA ALA A 371 -21.36 -12.42 -20.30
C ALA A 371 -19.87 -12.23 -20.62
N LEU A 372 -19.03 -11.91 -19.62
CA LEU A 372 -17.59 -11.78 -19.79
C LEU A 372 -16.94 -13.09 -20.24
N LEU A 373 -17.26 -14.22 -19.59
CA LEU A 373 -16.71 -15.52 -19.94
C LEU A 373 -17.16 -15.96 -21.35
N ALA A 374 -18.42 -15.73 -21.71
CA ALA A 374 -18.93 -16.03 -23.05
C ALA A 374 -18.21 -15.22 -24.13
N ARG A 375 -18.08 -13.90 -23.95
CA ARG A 375 -17.39 -13.01 -24.89
C ARG A 375 -15.90 -13.31 -24.98
N ALA A 376 -15.23 -13.55 -23.84
CA ALA A 376 -13.80 -13.89 -23.83
C ALA A 376 -13.53 -15.17 -24.62
N ARG A 377 -14.34 -16.22 -24.41
CA ARG A 377 -14.23 -17.50 -25.16
C ARG A 377 -14.51 -17.36 -26.65
N ALA A 378 -15.38 -16.43 -27.06
CA ALA A 378 -15.63 -16.15 -28.48
C ALA A 378 -14.46 -15.43 -29.18
N THR A 379 -13.66 -14.67 -28.42
CA THR A 379 -12.48 -13.96 -28.97
C THR A 379 -11.21 -14.81 -29.03
N THR A 380 -11.16 -15.93 -28.30
CA THR A 380 -10.00 -16.83 -28.24
C THR A 380 -10.00 -17.83 -29.40
N HIS A 381 -9.82 -17.40 -30.65
CA HIS A 381 -9.63 -18.30 -31.81
C HIS A 381 -8.21 -18.26 -32.45
N THR A 382 -7.27 -17.50 -31.88
CA THR A 382 -5.85 -17.39 -32.34
C THR A 382 -4.82 -17.88 -31.31
N PRO A 383 -3.57 -18.25 -31.71
CA PRO A 383 -2.56 -19.00 -30.92
C PRO A 383 -2.13 -18.50 -29.52
N GLY A 384 -2.72 -17.44 -28.96
CA GLY A 384 -2.52 -16.95 -27.58
C GLY A 384 -3.50 -17.53 -26.53
N HIS A 385 -4.14 -18.67 -26.80
CA HIS A 385 -5.22 -19.23 -25.96
C HIS A 385 -4.82 -19.59 -24.54
N GLU A 386 -3.66 -20.18 -24.34
CA GLU A 386 -3.24 -20.63 -23.00
C GLU A 386 -2.97 -19.45 -22.06
N ALA A 387 -2.36 -18.37 -22.56
CA ALA A 387 -2.16 -17.14 -21.81
C ALA A 387 -3.51 -16.48 -21.47
N ALA A 388 -4.43 -16.41 -22.43
CA ALA A 388 -5.77 -15.85 -22.21
C ALA A 388 -6.57 -16.66 -21.17
N ASN A 389 -6.49 -18.00 -21.21
CA ASN A 389 -7.14 -18.86 -20.21
C ASN A 389 -6.52 -18.69 -18.82
N GLY A 390 -5.21 -18.48 -18.73
CA GLY A 390 -4.53 -18.19 -17.47
C GLY A 390 -4.99 -16.89 -16.82
N GLU A 391 -5.24 -15.83 -17.61
CA GLU A 391 -5.78 -14.55 -17.12
C GLU A 391 -7.25 -14.68 -16.68
N ILE A 392 -8.07 -15.44 -17.40
CA ILE A 392 -9.45 -15.74 -16.98
C ILE A 392 -9.45 -16.50 -15.64
N ASP A 393 -8.61 -17.51 -15.50
CA ASP A 393 -8.49 -18.25 -14.24
C ASP A 393 -8.05 -17.32 -13.11
N ASP A 394 -7.11 -16.43 -13.38
CA ASP A 394 -6.64 -15.46 -12.40
C ASP A 394 -7.72 -14.46 -11.97
N LEU A 395 -8.59 -14.02 -12.89
CA LEU A 395 -9.79 -13.25 -12.58
C LEU A 395 -10.73 -14.05 -11.68
N LEU A 396 -11.03 -15.30 -12.03
CA LEU A 396 -11.91 -16.18 -11.25
C LEU A 396 -11.38 -16.39 -9.83
N LEU A 397 -10.06 -16.53 -9.64
CA LEU A 397 -9.44 -16.62 -8.32
C LEU A 397 -9.53 -15.33 -7.52
N GLU A 398 -9.39 -14.17 -8.16
CA GLU A 398 -9.59 -12.88 -7.49
C GLU A 398 -11.04 -12.65 -7.10
N ILE A 399 -12.01 -13.13 -7.88
CA ILE A 399 -13.43 -13.16 -7.51
C ILE A 399 -13.65 -14.09 -6.31
N ALA A 400 -13.09 -15.29 -6.35
CA ALA A 400 -13.19 -16.27 -5.25
C ALA A 400 -12.62 -15.73 -3.94
N ALA A 401 -11.52 -14.98 -4.00
CA ALA A 401 -10.92 -14.34 -2.83
C ALA A 401 -11.79 -13.25 -2.18
N ARG A 402 -12.91 -12.87 -2.79
CA ARG A 402 -13.81 -11.78 -2.34
C ARG A 402 -15.25 -12.22 -2.11
N THR A 403 -15.58 -13.48 -2.39
CA THR A 403 -16.95 -14.01 -2.39
C THR A 403 -17.02 -15.45 -1.90
N GLU A 404 -18.22 -15.90 -1.60
CA GLU A 404 -18.55 -17.28 -1.22
C GLU A 404 -19.13 -18.07 -2.40
N PRO A 405 -18.97 -19.41 -2.44
CA PRO A 405 -19.57 -20.25 -3.48
C PRO A 405 -21.07 -20.06 -3.66
N VAL A 406 -21.80 -19.87 -2.56
CA VAL A 406 -23.26 -19.71 -2.55
C VAL A 406 -23.75 -18.42 -3.21
N GLU A 407 -22.87 -17.43 -3.40
CA GLU A 407 -23.20 -16.15 -4.05
C GLU A 407 -23.25 -16.27 -5.59
N TRP A 408 -22.95 -17.45 -6.15
CA TRP A 408 -22.82 -17.66 -7.58
C TRP A 408 -23.73 -18.80 -8.09
N PRO A 409 -24.30 -18.69 -9.30
CA PRO A 409 -24.89 -19.82 -10.00
C PRO A 409 -23.92 -20.99 -10.12
N GLN A 410 -24.45 -22.22 -10.05
CA GLN A 410 -23.65 -23.45 -10.00
C GLN A 410 -22.58 -23.52 -11.10
N HIS A 411 -22.93 -23.19 -12.35
CA HIS A 411 -21.99 -23.26 -13.47
C HIS A 411 -20.81 -22.29 -13.34
N LEU A 412 -20.99 -21.14 -12.67
CA LEU A 412 -19.91 -20.19 -12.39
C LEU A 412 -19.10 -20.61 -11.18
N ALA A 413 -19.74 -21.14 -10.14
CA ALA A 413 -19.04 -21.73 -9.00
C ALA A 413 -18.14 -22.89 -9.46
N ASP A 414 -18.64 -23.76 -10.35
CA ASP A 414 -17.86 -24.85 -10.96
C ASP A 414 -16.68 -24.32 -11.80
N ALA A 415 -16.88 -23.21 -12.52
CA ALA A 415 -15.81 -22.56 -13.27
C ALA A 415 -14.70 -22.04 -12.34
N ILE A 416 -15.07 -21.45 -11.20
CA ILE A 416 -14.12 -21.00 -10.17
C ILE A 416 -13.39 -22.18 -9.54
N HIS A 417 -14.10 -23.24 -9.15
CA HIS A 417 -13.48 -24.47 -8.63
C HIS A 417 -12.50 -25.07 -9.63
N SER A 418 -12.86 -25.09 -10.92
CA SER A 418 -11.98 -25.58 -11.98
C SER A 418 -10.73 -24.70 -12.14
N ALA A 419 -10.86 -23.38 -12.04
CA ALA A 419 -9.74 -22.45 -12.05
C ALA A 419 -8.79 -22.67 -10.86
N ARG A 420 -9.33 -22.91 -9.66
CA ARG A 420 -8.54 -23.26 -8.46
C ARG A 420 -7.70 -24.51 -8.68
N ILE A 421 -8.26 -25.55 -9.30
CA ILE A 421 -7.53 -26.78 -9.63
C ILE A 421 -6.44 -26.51 -10.67
N ARG A 422 -6.77 -25.83 -11.77
CA ARG A 422 -5.81 -25.53 -12.86
C ARG A 422 -4.63 -24.68 -12.41
N ARG A 423 -4.85 -23.75 -11.47
CA ARG A 423 -3.84 -22.78 -10.99
C ARG A 423 -3.18 -23.18 -9.67
N ALA A 424 -3.47 -24.37 -9.15
CA ALA A 424 -3.03 -24.84 -7.84
C ALA A 424 -1.53 -24.67 -7.59
N THR A 425 -0.71 -24.94 -8.61
CA THR A 425 0.76 -24.93 -8.51
C THR A 425 1.38 -23.65 -9.05
N GLN A 426 0.70 -22.95 -9.96
CA GLN A 426 1.21 -21.73 -10.60
C GLN A 426 0.89 -20.48 -9.77
N SER A 427 -0.22 -20.46 -9.03
CA SER A 427 -0.66 -19.31 -8.24
C SER A 427 -1.06 -19.67 -6.78
N PRO A 428 -0.19 -20.35 -6.01
CA PRO A 428 -0.52 -20.80 -4.66
C PRO A 428 -0.97 -19.68 -3.70
N GLY A 429 -0.44 -18.46 -3.85
CA GLY A 429 -0.90 -17.33 -3.04
C GLY A 429 -2.37 -16.92 -3.27
N LYS A 430 -2.89 -17.12 -4.48
CA LYS A 430 -4.32 -16.89 -4.79
C LYS A 430 -5.19 -18.06 -4.29
N ILE A 431 -4.63 -19.26 -4.23
CA ILE A 431 -5.29 -20.43 -3.63
C ILE A 431 -5.50 -20.23 -2.12
N VAL A 432 -4.48 -19.75 -1.41
CA VAL A 432 -4.55 -19.38 0.02
C VAL A 432 -5.70 -18.41 0.25
N ARG A 433 -5.80 -17.36 -0.58
CA ARG A 433 -6.85 -16.33 -0.48
C ARG A 433 -8.26 -16.83 -0.81
N SER A 434 -8.40 -18.00 -1.41
CA SER A 434 -9.68 -18.62 -1.75
C SER A 434 -9.89 -19.95 -1.01
N ALA A 435 -9.15 -20.21 0.07
CA ALA A 435 -9.18 -21.48 0.80
C ALA A 435 -10.57 -21.87 1.32
N HIS A 436 -11.42 -20.88 1.59
CA HIS A 436 -12.82 -21.06 2.02
C HIS A 436 -13.73 -21.71 0.96
N TRP A 437 -13.30 -21.79 -0.31
CA TRP A 437 -14.02 -22.48 -1.39
C TRP A 437 -13.86 -24.01 -1.31
N THR A 438 -14.33 -24.63 -0.23
CA THR A 438 -13.90 -25.98 0.21
C THR A 438 -14.04 -27.13 -0.80
N ALA A 439 -15.04 -27.11 -1.70
CA ALA A 439 -15.34 -28.24 -2.59
C ALA A 439 -14.17 -28.66 -3.52
N SER A 440 -13.29 -27.72 -3.92
CA SER A 440 -12.11 -28.04 -4.73
C SER A 440 -10.83 -28.28 -3.93
N ASN A 441 -10.85 -28.11 -2.59
CA ASN A 441 -9.63 -28.16 -1.77
C ASN A 441 -8.93 -29.52 -1.84
N GLN A 442 -9.67 -30.63 -1.88
CA GLN A 442 -9.07 -31.96 -2.01
C GLN A 442 -8.24 -32.10 -3.29
N HIS A 443 -8.79 -31.72 -4.44
CA HIS A 443 -8.09 -31.77 -5.73
C HIS A 443 -6.88 -30.85 -5.76
N VAL A 444 -7.00 -29.65 -5.17
CA VAL A 444 -5.89 -28.69 -5.05
C VAL A 444 -4.77 -29.24 -4.17
N ARG A 445 -5.10 -29.85 -3.02
CA ARG A 445 -4.12 -30.52 -2.15
C ARG A 445 -3.38 -31.60 -2.92
N THR A 446 -4.09 -32.49 -3.62
CA THR A 446 -3.47 -33.53 -4.45
C THR A 446 -2.50 -32.94 -5.47
N ALA A 447 -2.91 -31.91 -6.21
CA ALA A 447 -2.06 -31.26 -7.21
C ALA A 447 -0.79 -30.65 -6.58
N ILE A 448 -0.90 -29.99 -5.43
CA ILE A 448 0.26 -29.41 -4.72
C ILE A 448 1.17 -30.51 -4.18
N THR A 449 0.62 -31.54 -3.55
CA THR A 449 1.37 -32.69 -3.01
C THR A 449 2.16 -33.41 -4.10
N THR A 450 1.57 -33.61 -5.29
CA THR A 450 2.27 -34.20 -6.44
C THR A 450 3.39 -33.31 -6.98
N ALA A 451 3.22 -31.99 -6.94
CA ALA A 451 4.19 -31.04 -7.47
C ALA A 451 5.37 -30.76 -6.53
N LEU A 452 5.14 -30.75 -5.21
CA LEU A 452 6.13 -30.40 -4.18
C LEU A 452 7.50 -31.12 -4.32
N PRO A 453 7.57 -32.45 -4.56
CA PRO A 453 8.84 -33.17 -4.68
C PRO A 453 9.76 -32.72 -5.83
N THR A 454 9.16 -32.16 -6.89
CA THR A 454 9.83 -31.71 -8.12
C THR A 454 9.83 -30.19 -8.28
N ALA A 455 9.23 -29.46 -7.34
CA ALA A 455 9.14 -28.01 -7.37
C ALA A 455 10.53 -27.35 -7.31
N ARG A 456 10.65 -26.19 -7.97
CA ARG A 456 11.85 -25.36 -7.87
C ARG A 456 12.00 -24.87 -6.42
N PRO A 457 13.23 -24.76 -5.87
CA PRO A 457 13.46 -24.27 -4.51
C PRO A 457 12.72 -22.98 -4.15
N SER A 458 12.60 -22.04 -5.10
CA SER A 458 11.90 -20.77 -4.90
C SER A 458 10.37 -20.88 -4.85
N ALA A 459 9.78 -21.98 -5.34
CA ALA A 459 8.34 -22.22 -5.33
C ALA A 459 7.89 -23.00 -4.08
N VAL A 460 8.79 -23.79 -3.47
CA VAL A 460 8.52 -24.62 -2.29
C VAL A 460 7.87 -23.86 -1.13
N PRO A 461 8.35 -22.65 -0.72
CA PRO A 461 7.72 -21.93 0.39
C PRO A 461 6.24 -21.65 0.17
N ARG A 462 5.88 -21.18 -1.03
CA ARG A 462 4.51 -20.79 -1.35
C ARG A 462 3.59 -21.99 -1.52
N LEU A 463 4.11 -23.08 -2.09
CA LEU A 463 3.35 -24.33 -2.24
C LEU A 463 3.10 -24.99 -0.87
N ALA A 464 4.10 -25.00 0.01
CA ALA A 464 3.94 -25.49 1.36
C ALA A 464 2.96 -24.63 2.16
N GLU A 465 3.04 -23.30 2.08
CA GLU A 465 2.09 -22.37 2.71
C GLU A 465 0.65 -22.65 2.27
N ALA A 466 0.44 -22.82 0.95
CA ALA A 466 -0.86 -23.15 0.40
C ALA A 466 -1.36 -24.51 0.87
N LEU A 467 -0.49 -25.52 0.91
CA LEU A 467 -0.87 -26.85 1.39
C LEU A 467 -1.28 -26.81 2.87
N THR A 468 -0.51 -26.15 3.74
CA THR A 468 -0.80 -25.99 5.16
C THR A 468 -2.12 -25.25 5.39
N THR A 469 -2.38 -24.19 4.62
CA THR A 469 -3.64 -23.43 4.70
C THR A 469 -4.86 -24.29 4.37
N LEU A 470 -4.69 -25.28 3.49
CA LEU A 470 -5.76 -26.18 3.08
C LEU A 470 -5.91 -27.41 4.00
N ASP A 471 -5.22 -27.43 5.14
CA ASP A 471 -5.26 -28.48 6.16
C ASP A 471 -4.90 -29.87 5.58
N PRO A 472 -3.61 -30.18 5.33
CA PRO A 472 -3.22 -31.37 4.61
C PRO A 472 -3.42 -32.68 5.40
N SER A 473 -3.48 -33.81 4.69
CA SER A 473 -3.39 -35.12 5.33
C SER A 473 -1.99 -35.33 5.95
N PRO A 474 -1.81 -36.28 6.89
CA PRO A 474 -0.49 -36.61 7.45
C PRO A 474 0.58 -36.87 6.37
N GLU A 475 0.21 -37.57 5.31
CA GLU A 475 1.10 -37.80 4.15
C GLU A 475 1.46 -36.48 3.43
N GLY A 476 0.52 -35.56 3.28
CA GLY A 476 0.77 -34.22 2.75
C GLY A 476 1.70 -33.40 3.64
N HIS A 477 1.55 -33.51 4.97
CA HIS A 477 2.46 -32.92 5.95
C HIS A 477 3.89 -33.45 5.75
N ASP A 478 4.07 -34.76 5.62
CA ASP A 478 5.38 -35.39 5.43
C ASP A 478 6.03 -34.97 4.10
N ILE A 479 5.24 -34.89 3.02
CA ILE A 479 5.74 -34.45 1.70
C ILE A 479 6.18 -32.99 1.73
N ALA A 480 5.40 -32.09 2.35
CA ALA A 480 5.80 -30.70 2.52
C ALA A 480 7.06 -30.58 3.37
N ARG A 481 7.14 -31.30 4.51
CA ARG A 481 8.32 -31.34 5.37
C ARG A 481 9.55 -31.80 4.61
N ASN A 482 9.47 -32.89 3.86
CA ASN A 482 10.56 -33.42 3.06
C ASN A 482 11.01 -32.44 1.95
N ALA A 483 10.06 -31.77 1.27
CA ALA A 483 10.38 -30.77 0.25
C ALA A 483 11.06 -29.53 0.85
N ILE A 484 10.60 -29.06 2.01
CA ILE A 484 11.22 -27.96 2.76
C ILE A 484 12.63 -28.38 3.21
N THR A 485 12.78 -29.56 3.82
CA THR A 485 14.08 -30.11 4.24
C THR A 485 15.04 -30.19 3.06
N LYS A 486 14.64 -30.81 1.94
CA LYS A 486 15.46 -30.89 0.72
C LYS A 486 15.87 -29.51 0.21
N THR A 487 14.99 -28.51 0.31
CA THR A 487 15.28 -27.12 -0.09
C THR A 487 16.29 -26.47 0.86
N LEU A 488 16.22 -26.79 2.15
CA LEU A 488 17.15 -26.32 3.18
C LEU A 488 18.49 -27.10 3.19
N THR A 489 18.51 -28.38 2.80
CA THR A 489 19.68 -29.28 2.88
C THR A 489 20.48 -29.40 1.58
N ASN A 490 19.92 -29.12 0.40
CA ASN A 490 20.66 -29.05 -0.88
C ASN A 490 21.68 -27.88 -0.97
N VAL A 491 22.10 -27.35 0.18
CA VAL A 491 23.21 -26.42 0.40
C VAL A 491 24.52 -27.21 0.60
N GLY A 492 24.73 -28.27 -0.22
CA GLY A 492 25.88 -29.17 -0.18
C GLY A 492 27.01 -28.83 -1.18
N PRO A 493 28.22 -29.36 -1.00
CA PRO A 493 29.48 -28.80 -1.54
C PRO A 493 29.65 -28.76 -3.08
N CYS A 494 28.88 -29.53 -3.86
CA CYS A 494 29.12 -29.65 -5.31
C CYS A 494 28.24 -28.75 -6.21
N ALA A 495 27.41 -27.86 -5.63
CA ALA A 495 26.54 -26.96 -6.41
C ALA A 495 26.91 -25.48 -6.26
N VAL A 496 28.16 -25.17 -5.90
CA VAL A 496 28.62 -23.82 -5.51
C VAL A 496 28.44 -22.76 -6.61
N HIS A 497 28.33 -23.11 -7.90
CA HIS A 497 28.07 -22.12 -8.95
C HIS A 497 26.57 -21.83 -9.22
N ARG A 498 25.64 -22.71 -8.82
CA ARG A 498 24.19 -22.52 -9.05
C ARG A 498 23.38 -22.31 -7.76
N ALA A 499 23.80 -22.86 -6.63
CA ALA A 499 23.17 -22.65 -5.32
C ALA A 499 23.59 -21.32 -4.67
N SER A 500 24.82 -20.85 -4.92
CA SER A 500 25.25 -19.50 -4.54
C SER A 500 24.41 -18.43 -5.25
N TYR A 501 23.99 -18.68 -6.50
CA TYR A 501 23.09 -17.82 -7.27
C TYR A 501 21.62 -17.84 -6.77
N ALA A 502 21.17 -18.95 -6.18
CA ALA A 502 19.81 -19.09 -5.64
C ALA A 502 19.65 -18.46 -4.25
N LEU A 503 20.66 -18.56 -3.38
CA LEU A 503 20.64 -17.96 -2.04
C LEU A 503 21.08 -16.49 -1.99
N THR A 504 21.82 -15.97 -2.97
CA THR A 504 22.04 -14.51 -3.11
C THR A 504 20.79 -13.77 -3.61
N LYS A 505 19.78 -14.48 -4.12
CA LYS A 505 18.50 -13.90 -4.59
C LYS A 505 17.24 -14.29 -3.80
N ALA A 506 17.23 -15.39 -3.03
CA ALA A 506 16.12 -15.71 -2.14
C ALA A 506 16.07 -14.67 -1.00
N ARG A 507 14.93 -13.99 -0.83
CA ARG A 507 14.81 -12.93 0.18
C ARG A 507 14.78 -13.58 1.56
N SER A 508 15.32 -12.92 2.58
CA SER A 508 15.30 -13.44 3.97
C SER A 508 13.89 -13.70 4.50
N VAL A 509 12.89 -13.02 3.92
CA VAL A 509 11.46 -13.29 4.13
C VAL A 509 11.05 -14.71 3.71
N ASP A 510 11.65 -15.28 2.67
CA ASP A 510 11.33 -16.64 2.20
C ASP A 510 11.89 -17.70 3.16
N VAL A 511 13.06 -17.46 3.77
CA VAL A 511 13.63 -18.32 4.82
C VAL A 511 12.82 -18.24 6.11
N HIS A 512 12.43 -17.03 6.52
CA HIS A 512 11.55 -16.82 7.68
C HIS A 512 10.22 -17.56 7.51
N ARG A 513 9.54 -17.40 6.35
CA ARG A 513 8.30 -18.12 6.03
C ARG A 513 8.45 -19.64 6.06
N LEU A 514 9.55 -20.17 5.50
CA LEU A 514 9.79 -21.61 5.51
C LEU A 514 9.92 -22.18 6.92
N VAL A 515 10.52 -21.43 7.84
CA VAL A 515 10.68 -21.85 9.23
C VAL A 515 9.38 -21.71 10.02
N ASP A 516 8.64 -20.61 9.85
CA ASP A 516 7.29 -20.45 10.42
C ASP A 516 6.35 -21.59 9.97
N ILE A 517 6.35 -21.90 8.67
CA ILE A 517 5.56 -23.01 8.14
C ILE A 517 6.05 -24.33 8.75
N ARG A 518 7.36 -24.54 8.85
CA ARG A 518 7.93 -25.77 9.43
C ARG A 518 7.61 -25.94 10.92
N THR A 519 7.55 -24.85 11.70
CA THR A 519 7.17 -24.91 13.13
C THR A 519 5.67 -25.15 13.32
N THR A 520 4.81 -24.73 12.38
CA THR A 520 3.38 -25.09 12.38
C THR A 520 3.09 -26.55 12.00
N LEU A 521 4.07 -27.30 11.46
CA LEU A 521 3.91 -28.68 10.98
C LEU A 521 4.38 -29.76 12.00
N ASP A 522 4.26 -29.48 13.30
CA ASP A 522 4.73 -30.31 14.43
C ASP A 522 6.16 -30.85 14.26
N PRO A 523 7.20 -30.01 14.51
CA PRO A 523 8.57 -30.34 14.15
C PRO A 523 9.18 -31.39 15.09
N SER A 524 9.79 -32.43 14.51
CA SER A 524 10.64 -33.35 15.26
C SER A 524 11.91 -32.63 15.78
N PRO A 525 12.59 -33.15 16.81
CA PRO A 525 13.88 -32.60 17.25
C PRO A 525 14.92 -32.47 16.12
N GLU A 526 15.02 -33.48 15.25
CA GLU A 526 15.91 -33.50 14.08
C GLU A 526 15.57 -32.40 13.05
N ASP A 527 14.28 -32.04 12.94
CA ASP A 527 13.82 -30.95 12.08
C ASP A 527 14.23 -29.58 12.60
N ARG A 528 14.23 -29.40 13.92
CA ARG A 528 14.67 -28.16 14.57
C ARG A 528 16.17 -27.96 14.38
N ASP A 529 16.96 -29.02 14.53
CA ASP A 529 18.41 -28.99 14.34
C ASP A 529 18.79 -28.65 12.89
N THR A 530 18.10 -29.25 11.92
CA THR A 530 18.33 -28.96 10.50
C THR A 530 18.01 -27.50 10.15
N ALA A 531 16.89 -26.96 10.66
CA ALA A 531 16.52 -25.57 10.46
C ALA A 531 17.53 -24.61 11.13
N ARG A 532 17.93 -24.92 12.37
CA ARG A 532 18.94 -24.17 13.13
C ARG A 532 20.25 -24.05 12.34
N ASN A 533 20.77 -25.17 11.86
CA ASN A 533 22.01 -25.22 11.08
C ASN A 533 21.92 -24.41 9.78
N ALA A 534 20.77 -24.44 9.10
CA ALA A 534 20.54 -23.63 7.91
C ALA A 534 20.52 -22.12 8.21
N ILE A 535 19.89 -21.71 9.32
CA ILE A 535 19.82 -20.31 9.75
C ILE A 535 21.20 -19.79 10.17
N ILE A 536 21.95 -20.54 10.97
CA ILE A 536 23.31 -20.19 11.40
C ILE A 536 24.23 -20.00 10.19
N LYS A 537 24.16 -20.93 9.22
CA LYS A 537 24.91 -20.83 7.96
C LYS A 537 24.52 -19.60 7.14
N LYS A 538 23.25 -19.21 7.16
CA LYS A 538 22.76 -18.02 6.45
C LYS A 538 23.16 -16.72 7.15
N LEU A 539 23.13 -16.68 8.49
CA LEU A 539 23.57 -15.54 9.31
C LEU A 539 25.01 -15.15 8.99
N ALA A 540 25.90 -16.12 8.77
CA ALA A 540 27.30 -15.89 8.42
C ALA A 540 27.51 -15.11 7.09
N THR A 541 26.48 -15.03 6.23
CA THR A 541 26.53 -14.36 4.93
C THR A 541 25.38 -13.36 4.71
N ALA A 542 24.64 -13.04 5.77
CA ALA A 542 23.44 -12.21 5.70
C ALA A 542 23.80 -10.72 5.59
N SER A 543 22.96 -9.94 4.91
CA SER A 543 23.08 -8.48 4.94
C SER A 543 22.61 -7.95 6.30
N PRO A 544 23.08 -6.77 6.76
CA PRO A 544 22.66 -6.21 8.06
C PRO A 544 21.14 -6.08 8.24
N SER A 545 20.39 -5.85 7.16
CA SER A 545 18.92 -5.78 7.19
C SER A 545 18.22 -7.14 7.40
N ASP A 546 18.93 -8.24 7.15
CA ASP A 546 18.39 -9.60 7.24
C ASP A 546 18.66 -10.27 8.60
N VAL A 547 19.69 -9.79 9.31
CA VAL A 547 20.12 -10.34 10.61
C VAL A 547 18.99 -10.37 11.65
N PRO A 548 18.19 -9.30 11.85
CA PRO A 548 17.13 -9.33 12.86
C PRO A 548 16.09 -10.43 12.60
N TYR A 549 15.77 -10.70 11.33
CA TYR A 549 14.81 -11.72 10.94
C TYR A 549 15.35 -13.13 11.19
N LEU A 550 16.59 -13.39 10.79
CA LEU A 550 17.24 -14.69 10.97
C LEU A 550 17.50 -15.00 12.45
N VAL A 551 17.87 -14.00 13.26
CA VAL A 551 18.02 -14.14 14.71
C VAL A 551 16.68 -14.47 15.38
N ARG A 552 15.57 -13.83 14.96
CA ARG A 552 14.23 -14.16 15.46
C ARG A 552 13.87 -15.62 15.15
N THR A 553 14.06 -16.04 13.91
CA THR A 553 13.79 -17.42 13.51
C THR A 553 14.64 -18.42 14.29
N LEU A 554 15.91 -18.10 14.56
CA LEU A 554 16.78 -18.91 15.39
C LEU A 554 16.27 -19.02 16.84
N ARG A 555 15.59 -18.00 17.37
CA ARG A 555 14.92 -18.05 18.68
C ARG A 555 13.69 -18.94 18.68
N GLU A 556 12.99 -19.05 17.56
CA GLU A 556 11.76 -19.85 17.46
C GLU A 556 12.04 -21.35 17.30
N VAL A 557 13.23 -21.73 16.79
CA VAL A 557 13.63 -23.14 16.59
C VAL A 557 14.63 -23.67 17.60
N SER A 558 15.20 -22.82 18.46
CA SER A 558 16.15 -23.22 19.51
C SER A 558 15.52 -23.13 20.90
N THR A 559 15.89 -24.03 21.80
CA THR A 559 15.47 -23.97 23.21
C THR A 559 16.22 -22.86 23.96
N ILE A 560 15.67 -22.42 25.10
CA ILE A 560 16.33 -21.43 25.97
C ILE A 560 17.69 -21.95 26.45
N GLU A 561 17.79 -23.25 26.73
CA GLU A 561 19.03 -23.92 27.18
C GLU A 561 20.11 -23.90 26.10
N GLU A 562 19.75 -24.00 24.82
CA GLU A 562 20.68 -23.91 23.68
C GLU A 562 21.17 -22.48 23.46
N TRP A 563 20.31 -21.48 23.68
CA TRP A 563 20.71 -20.07 23.65
C TRP A 563 21.71 -19.72 24.74
N LEU A 564 21.51 -20.28 25.94
CA LEU A 564 22.43 -20.11 27.06
C LEU A 564 23.80 -20.73 26.76
N ARG A 565 23.84 -21.95 26.21
CA ARG A 565 25.10 -22.59 25.77
C ARG A 565 25.86 -21.80 24.71
N TRP A 566 25.14 -21.16 23.78
CA TRP A 566 25.76 -20.37 22.71
C TRP A 566 26.36 -19.06 23.22
N LEU A 567 25.72 -18.41 24.21
CA LEU A 567 26.24 -17.22 24.89
C LEU A 567 27.47 -17.54 25.75
N ASP A 568 27.54 -18.77 26.27
CA ASP A 568 28.66 -19.29 27.04
C ASP A 568 29.84 -19.78 26.17
N GLY A 569 29.71 -19.71 24.83
CA GLY A 569 30.80 -19.97 23.89
C GLY A 569 31.03 -21.43 23.53
N ASP A 570 30.05 -22.32 23.74
CA ASP A 570 30.14 -23.74 23.36
C ASP A 570 29.53 -23.96 21.94
N PRO A 571 30.31 -24.37 20.93
CA PRO A 571 29.85 -24.48 19.54
C PRO A 571 29.40 -25.89 19.11
N SER A 572 29.04 -26.78 20.05
CA SER A 572 28.63 -28.16 19.73
C SER A 572 27.22 -28.31 19.15
#